data_AF-A0A1V3P2Z2-F1
#
_entry.id   AF-A0A1V3P2Z2-F1
#
_cell.length_a   1.000
_cell.length_b   1.000
_cell.length_c   1.000
_cell.angle_alpha   90.00
_cell.angle_beta   90.00
_cell.angle_gamma   90.00
#
_symmetry.space_group_name_H-M   'P 1'
#
loop_
_entity.id
_entity.type
_entity.pdbx_description
1 polymer ?
#
loop_
_entity_poly.entity_id
_entity_poly.type
_entity_poly.pdbx_seq_one_letter_code
_entity_poly.pdbx_strand_id
1 'polypeptide(L)'
;MKRLAGFTLLEVLAALVLLALLLVGVYSGVRTATHSVRSGTEAIERIDQIRAAEEFLRRELAQSLLQPISHNNRGEAIYFDGSAREMHYVAPLPGYLGKLGPQLQQLRLVDDGNGGLRLELSLAILPPDGQPARPLGDPQVLLDHIKSGSFSYRGIDTDGNAVPWSGTWSDGRLLPQLVRIELQPVGNQGWPRLDVPLRTNPLNNNAQNGLPRAGLGNGGRP
;
A
#
# COMPACT_ATOMS: atom_id res chain seq x y z
N MET A 1 -58.41 58.36 32.67
CA MET A 1 -58.75 57.12 31.94
C MET A 1 -57.53 56.70 31.13
N LYS A 2 -56.86 55.59 31.50
CA LYS A 2 -55.68 55.10 30.77
C LYS A 2 -56.15 54.35 29.52
N ARG A 3 -55.72 54.77 28.34
CA ARG A 3 -55.96 54.03 27.10
C ARG A 3 -55.09 52.77 27.12
N LEU A 4 -55.72 51.60 26.96
CA LEU A 4 -55.02 50.35 26.68
C LEU A 4 -54.50 50.45 25.24
N ALA A 5 -53.18 50.50 25.08
CA ALA A 5 -52.55 50.40 23.75
C ALA A 5 -52.70 48.94 23.28
N GLY A 6 -53.54 48.72 22.26
CA GLY A 6 -53.67 47.41 21.61
C GLY A 6 -52.43 47.12 20.78
N PHE A 7 -51.89 45.91 20.92
CA PHE A 7 -50.76 45.39 20.16
C PHE A 7 -51.04 45.53 18.66
N THR A 8 -50.15 46.17 17.92
CA THR A 8 -50.40 46.46 16.50
C THR A 8 -50.07 45.24 15.64
N LEU A 9 -50.79 45.04 14.52
CA LEU A 9 -50.47 44.01 13.53
C LEU A 9 -49.00 44.10 13.05
N LEU A 10 -48.48 45.33 12.97
CA LEU A 10 -47.10 45.61 12.59
C LEU A 10 -46.08 45.04 13.59
N GLU A 11 -46.41 45.01 14.87
CA GLU A 11 -45.57 44.48 15.94
C GLU A 11 -45.50 42.95 15.89
N VAL A 12 -46.62 42.28 15.59
CA VAL A 12 -46.66 40.82 15.34
C VAL A 12 -45.85 40.47 14.08
N LEU A 13 -46.00 41.24 13.01
CA LEU A 13 -45.23 41.05 11.77
C LEU A 13 -43.73 41.24 12.01
N ALA A 14 -43.33 42.27 12.77
CA ALA A 14 -41.94 42.49 13.13
C ALA A 14 -41.38 41.33 13.96
N ALA A 15 -42.13 40.85 14.97
CA ALA A 15 -41.74 39.69 15.76
C ALA A 15 -41.59 38.41 14.92
N LEU A 16 -42.49 38.18 13.95
CA LEU A 16 -42.40 37.05 13.02
C LEU A 16 -41.18 37.15 12.09
N VAL A 17 -40.86 38.35 11.60
CA VAL A 17 -39.66 38.58 10.78
C VAL A 17 -38.40 38.31 11.60
N LEU A 18 -38.32 38.82 12.83
CA LEU A 18 -37.18 38.57 13.72
C LEU A 18 -37.05 37.08 14.07
N LEU A 19 -38.17 36.39 14.33
CA LEU A 19 -38.18 34.95 14.56
C LEU A 19 -37.71 34.17 13.33
N ALA A 20 -38.18 34.54 12.13
CA ALA A 20 -37.74 33.92 10.88
C ALA A 20 -36.24 34.10 10.65
N LEU A 21 -35.71 35.31 10.88
CA LEU A 21 -34.26 35.59 10.78
C LEU A 21 -33.46 34.76 11.78
N LEU A 22 -33.94 34.63 13.03
CA LEU A 22 -33.31 33.80 14.04
C LEU A 22 -33.28 32.32 13.63
N LEU A 23 -34.40 31.79 13.13
CA LEU A 23 -34.48 30.41 12.65
C LEU A 23 -33.55 30.15 11.45
N VAL A 24 -33.45 31.11 10.51
CA VAL A 24 -32.50 31.03 9.39
C VAL A 24 -31.06 31.03 9.87
N GLY A 25 -30.72 31.86 10.86
CA GLY A 25 -29.40 31.90 11.49
C GLY A 25 -29.03 30.56 12.14
N VAL A 26 -29.95 30.00 12.94
CA VAL A 26 -29.77 28.69 13.59
C VAL A 26 -29.60 27.58 12.56
N TYR A 27 -30.48 27.52 11.55
CA TYR A 27 -30.39 26.51 10.49
C TYR A 27 -29.07 26.60 9.71
N SER A 28 -28.65 27.81 9.35
CA SER A 28 -27.38 28.04 8.64
C SER A 28 -26.17 27.64 9.50
N GLY A 29 -26.19 27.95 10.79
CA GLY A 29 -25.16 27.54 11.75
C GLY A 29 -25.06 26.02 11.86
N VAL A 30 -26.19 25.33 12.04
CA VAL A 30 -26.24 23.87 12.12
C VAL A 30 -25.76 23.23 10.82
N ARG A 31 -26.25 23.71 9.66
CA ARG A 31 -25.85 23.19 8.34
C ARG A 31 -24.36 23.37 8.06
N THR A 32 -23.79 24.50 8.46
CA THR A 32 -22.36 24.78 8.30
C THR A 32 -21.53 23.87 9.21
N ALA A 33 -21.94 23.72 10.47
CA ALA A 33 -21.25 22.85 11.43
C ALA A 33 -21.25 21.38 10.96
N THR A 34 -22.38 20.86 10.48
CA THR A 34 -22.48 19.47 9.99
C THR A 34 -21.63 19.24 8.74
N HIS A 35 -21.64 20.18 7.80
CA HIS A 35 -20.79 20.10 6.61
C HIS A 35 -19.29 20.12 6.98
N SER A 36 -18.88 21.02 7.85
CA SER A 36 -17.50 21.13 8.32
C SER A 36 -17.02 19.85 9.00
N VAL A 37 -17.84 19.28 9.91
CA VAL A 37 -17.52 18.02 10.58
C VAL A 37 -17.33 16.90 9.57
N ARG A 38 -18.27 16.73 8.63
CA ARG A 38 -18.20 15.68 7.60
C ARG A 38 -16.93 15.79 6.76
N SER A 39 -16.65 16.98 6.24
CA SER A 39 -15.45 17.22 5.42
C SER A 39 -14.14 17.00 6.21
N GLY A 40 -14.15 17.31 7.51
CA GLY A 40 -13.03 17.05 8.41
C GLY A 40 -12.81 15.56 8.63
N THR A 41 -13.88 14.79 8.85
CA THR A 41 -13.80 13.32 9.00
C THR A 41 -13.27 12.66 7.73
N GLU A 42 -13.82 13.00 6.56
CA GLU A 42 -13.36 12.45 5.26
C GLU A 42 -11.86 12.74 5.03
N ALA A 43 -11.38 13.94 5.42
CA ALA A 43 -9.96 14.29 5.32
C ALA A 43 -9.07 13.48 6.28
N ILE A 44 -9.54 13.21 7.50
CA ILE A 44 -8.81 12.40 8.50
C ILE A 44 -8.72 10.94 8.03
N GLU A 45 -9.85 10.35 7.61
CA GLU A 45 -9.90 8.98 7.09
C GLU A 45 -8.93 8.79 5.91
N ARG A 46 -8.84 9.79 5.02
CA ARG A 46 -7.90 9.77 3.90
C ARG A 46 -6.43 9.78 4.34
N ILE A 47 -6.09 10.57 5.37
CA ILE A 47 -4.74 10.61 5.93
C ILE A 47 -4.40 9.27 6.59
N ASP A 48 -5.34 8.70 7.34
CA ASP A 48 -5.16 7.41 8.01
C ASP A 48 -5.00 6.27 7.02
N GLN A 49 -5.77 6.25 5.93
CA GLN A 49 -5.60 5.29 4.83
C GLN A 49 -4.20 5.37 4.20
N ILE A 50 -3.71 6.58 3.91
CA ILE A 50 -2.36 6.80 3.35
C ILE A 50 -1.29 6.28 4.31
N ARG A 51 -1.38 6.62 5.60
CA ARG A 51 -0.42 6.16 6.63
C ARG A 51 -0.45 4.65 6.79
N ALA A 52 -1.64 4.05 6.86
CA ALA A 52 -1.80 2.60 6.98
C ALA A 52 -1.20 1.87 5.77
N ALA A 53 -1.44 2.38 4.54
CA ALA A 53 -0.86 1.84 3.32
C ALA A 53 0.68 1.95 3.32
N GLU A 54 1.24 3.11 3.68
CA GLU A 54 2.69 3.31 3.76
C GLU A 54 3.34 2.31 4.73
N GLU A 55 2.82 2.25 5.94
CA GLU A 55 3.33 1.36 6.97
C GLU A 55 3.22 -0.11 6.59
N PHE A 56 2.10 -0.50 5.98
CA PHE A 56 1.88 -1.84 5.46
C PHE A 56 2.93 -2.19 4.41
N LEU A 57 3.07 -1.37 3.36
CA LEU A 57 4.04 -1.59 2.29
C LEU A 57 5.47 -1.69 2.81
N ARG A 58 5.85 -0.80 3.75
CA ARG A 58 7.18 -0.80 4.36
C ARG A 58 7.45 -2.10 5.11
N ARG A 59 6.46 -2.63 5.84
CA ARG A 59 6.60 -3.88 6.58
C ARG A 59 6.63 -5.10 5.65
N GLU A 60 5.69 -5.21 4.71
CA GLU A 60 5.55 -6.38 3.85
C GLU A 60 6.73 -6.54 2.89
N LEU A 61 7.12 -5.47 2.18
CA LEU A 61 8.26 -5.52 1.25
C LEU A 61 9.59 -5.81 1.97
N ALA A 62 9.74 -5.33 3.20
CA ALA A 62 10.94 -5.61 3.99
C ALA A 62 11.05 -7.08 4.43
N GLN A 63 9.97 -7.85 4.33
CA GLN A 63 9.91 -9.28 4.63
C GLN A 63 10.05 -10.17 3.37
N SER A 64 10.41 -9.59 2.22
CA SER A 64 10.64 -10.35 0.99
C SER A 64 11.64 -11.51 1.20
N LEU A 65 11.32 -12.67 0.63
CA LEU A 65 12.10 -13.89 0.75
C LEU A 65 12.72 -14.32 -0.57
N LEU A 66 13.84 -15.05 -0.48
CA LEU A 66 14.50 -15.72 -1.60
C LEU A 66 13.80 -17.03 -1.94
N GLN A 67 12.60 -16.93 -2.49
CA GLN A 67 11.88 -18.06 -3.04
C GLN A 67 11.62 -17.81 -4.53
N PRO A 68 11.99 -18.74 -5.42
CA PRO A 68 11.76 -18.56 -6.85
C PRO A 68 10.27 -18.41 -7.14
N ILE A 69 9.89 -17.43 -7.96
CA ILE A 69 8.53 -17.23 -8.48
C ILE A 69 8.34 -17.92 -9.84
N SER A 70 9.43 -18.12 -10.57
CA SER A 70 9.46 -18.80 -11.86
C SER A 70 10.91 -19.20 -12.22
N HIS A 71 11.10 -19.81 -13.39
CA HIS A 71 12.41 -20.05 -13.97
C HIS A 71 12.44 -19.47 -15.39
N ASN A 72 13.58 -18.93 -15.80
CA ASN A 72 13.76 -18.46 -17.18
C ASN A 72 14.01 -19.63 -18.16
N ASN A 73 14.17 -19.30 -19.45
CA ASN A 73 14.41 -20.30 -20.50
C ASN A 73 15.70 -21.13 -20.33
N ARG A 74 16.64 -20.68 -19.47
CA ARG A 74 17.88 -21.38 -19.13
C ARG A 74 17.75 -22.22 -17.86
N GLY A 75 16.57 -22.25 -17.24
CA GLY A 75 16.33 -22.93 -15.97
C GLY A 75 16.86 -22.18 -14.75
N GLU A 76 17.24 -20.91 -14.88
CA GLU A 76 17.68 -20.09 -13.75
C GLU A 76 16.46 -19.59 -12.97
N ALA A 77 16.54 -19.64 -11.65
CA ALA A 77 15.49 -19.17 -10.76
C ALA A 77 15.31 -17.64 -10.87
N ILE A 78 14.06 -17.21 -11.01
CA ILE A 78 13.64 -15.81 -10.93
C ILE A 78 12.99 -15.60 -9.57
N TYR A 79 13.42 -14.59 -8.84
CA TYR A 79 12.93 -14.28 -7.49
C TYR A 79 12.05 -13.03 -7.44
N PHE A 80 12.18 -12.15 -8.44
CA PHE A 80 11.47 -10.89 -8.51
C PHE A 80 11.17 -10.54 -9.96
N ASP A 81 9.97 -10.05 -10.22
CA ASP A 81 9.61 -9.40 -11.50
C ASP A 81 9.01 -8.02 -11.20
N GLY A 82 9.36 -7.02 -11.97
CA GLY A 82 9.05 -5.63 -11.65
C GLY A 82 8.98 -4.72 -12.86
N SER A 83 7.88 -3.99 -12.95
CA SER A 83 7.62 -2.92 -13.90
C SER A 83 7.10 -1.67 -13.19
N ALA A 84 6.95 -0.57 -13.91
CA ALA A 84 6.45 0.67 -13.33
C ALA A 84 5.01 0.56 -12.78
N ARG A 85 4.26 -0.49 -13.14
CA ARG A 85 2.85 -0.69 -12.75
C ARG A 85 2.61 -1.89 -11.86
N GLU A 86 3.52 -2.84 -11.80
CA GLU A 86 3.37 -4.01 -10.94
C GLU A 86 4.69 -4.62 -10.54
N MET A 87 4.68 -5.33 -9.41
CA MET A 87 5.78 -6.17 -8.98
C MET A 87 5.28 -7.48 -8.40
N HIS A 88 6.10 -8.52 -8.56
CA HIS A 88 5.88 -9.87 -8.06
C HIS A 88 7.05 -10.26 -7.15
N TYR A 89 6.74 -10.66 -5.93
CA TYR A 89 7.73 -11.09 -4.95
C TYR A 89 7.12 -12.11 -3.99
N VAL A 90 7.96 -12.89 -3.33
CA VAL A 90 7.49 -13.80 -2.26
C VAL A 90 7.70 -13.14 -0.91
N ALA A 91 6.67 -13.18 -0.07
CA ALA A 91 6.76 -12.75 1.33
C ALA A 91 5.87 -13.62 2.24
N PRO A 92 6.15 -13.68 3.54
CA PRO A 92 5.26 -14.29 4.51
C PRO A 92 3.87 -13.67 4.45
N LEU A 93 2.84 -14.47 4.70
CA LEU A 93 1.52 -13.90 4.97
C LEU A 93 1.50 -13.26 6.37
N PRO A 94 0.75 -12.17 6.56
CA PRO A 94 0.44 -11.66 7.89
C PRO A 94 -0.05 -12.79 8.82
N GLY A 95 0.32 -12.75 10.10
CA GLY A 95 0.14 -13.88 11.03
C GLY A 95 -1.29 -14.43 11.15
N TYR A 96 -2.33 -13.64 10.84
CA TYR A 96 -3.72 -14.12 10.82
C TYR A 96 -4.03 -15.07 9.65
N LEU A 97 -3.21 -15.07 8.59
CA LEU A 97 -3.30 -15.96 7.42
C LEU A 97 -2.19 -17.04 7.41
N GLY A 98 -1.37 -17.11 8.47
CA GLY A 98 -0.04 -17.74 8.49
C GLY A 98 0.05 -19.27 8.33
N LYS A 99 -1.05 -19.97 8.03
CA LYS A 99 -1.03 -21.45 7.87
C LYS A 99 -0.48 -21.91 6.52
N LEU A 100 -0.45 -21.04 5.50
CA LEU A 100 -0.07 -21.41 4.14
C LEU A 100 1.44 -21.22 3.86
N GLY A 101 2.20 -20.64 4.79
CA GLY A 101 3.60 -20.26 4.54
C GLY A 101 3.74 -19.08 3.57
N PRO A 102 4.96 -18.78 3.10
CA PRO A 102 5.19 -17.69 2.15
C PRO A 102 4.40 -17.85 0.87
N GLN A 103 3.81 -16.76 0.38
CA GLN A 103 3.02 -16.75 -0.84
C GLN A 103 3.59 -15.77 -1.87
N LEU A 104 3.23 -15.99 -3.13
CA LEU A 104 3.44 -14.99 -4.17
C LEU A 104 2.54 -13.80 -3.87
N GLN A 105 3.15 -12.64 -3.73
CA GLN A 105 2.48 -11.35 -3.58
C GLN A 105 2.65 -10.55 -4.86
N GLN A 106 1.55 -9.96 -5.33
CA GLN A 106 1.51 -9.11 -6.51
C GLN A 106 0.98 -7.73 -6.11
N LEU A 107 1.83 -6.72 -6.16
CA LEU A 107 1.44 -5.33 -5.91
C LEU A 107 1.24 -4.62 -7.25
N ARG A 108 0.08 -4.00 -7.48
CA ARG A 108 -0.31 -3.41 -8.77
C ARG A 108 -0.94 -2.05 -8.65
N LEU A 109 -0.69 -1.21 -9.65
CA LEU A 109 -1.47 -0.02 -9.95
C LEU A 109 -2.46 -0.33 -11.08
N VAL A 110 -3.74 -0.47 -10.72
CA VAL A 110 -4.82 -0.79 -11.66
C VAL A 110 -5.76 0.41 -11.81
N ASP A 111 -6.52 0.44 -12.90
CA ASP A 111 -7.58 1.43 -13.11
C ASP A 111 -8.67 1.28 -12.02
N ASP A 112 -9.18 2.39 -11.51
CA ASP A 112 -10.24 2.42 -10.50
C ASP A 112 -11.66 2.46 -11.08
N GLY A 113 -11.80 2.52 -12.41
CA GLY A 113 -13.06 2.62 -13.14
C GLY A 113 -13.60 4.06 -13.24
N ASN A 114 -12.96 5.03 -12.60
CA ASN A 114 -13.38 6.42 -12.50
C ASN A 114 -12.35 7.41 -13.10
N GLY A 115 -11.41 6.90 -13.91
CA GLY A 115 -10.35 7.70 -14.54
C GLY A 115 -9.15 7.96 -13.62
N GLY A 116 -9.06 7.23 -12.50
CA GLY A 116 -7.89 7.20 -11.62
C GLY A 116 -7.28 5.80 -11.53
N LEU A 117 -6.41 5.63 -10.55
CA LEU A 117 -5.76 4.37 -10.22
C LEU A 117 -6.08 3.98 -8.78
N ARG A 118 -5.95 2.69 -8.49
CA ARG A 118 -5.90 2.15 -7.14
C ARG A 118 -4.72 1.19 -7.01
N LEU A 119 -4.12 1.18 -5.82
CA LEU A 119 -3.05 0.29 -5.43
C LEU A 119 -3.66 -0.96 -4.81
N GLU A 120 -3.37 -2.11 -5.40
CA GLU A 120 -3.89 -3.40 -4.95
C GLU A 120 -2.77 -4.37 -4.61
N LEU A 121 -2.99 -5.17 -3.57
CA LEU A 121 -2.21 -6.37 -3.26
C LEU A 121 -3.05 -7.61 -3.56
N SER A 122 -2.54 -8.46 -4.44
CA SER A 122 -3.09 -9.80 -4.69
C SER A 122 -2.16 -10.86 -4.13
N LEU A 123 -2.75 -11.95 -3.66
CA LEU A 123 -2.02 -13.12 -3.15
C LEU A 123 -2.24 -14.28 -4.11
N ALA A 124 -1.22 -15.10 -4.30
CA ALA A 124 -1.32 -16.32 -5.06
C ALA A 124 -0.48 -17.45 -4.45
N ILE A 125 -1.04 -18.66 -4.51
CA ILE A 125 -0.32 -19.89 -4.16
C ILE A 125 0.62 -20.24 -5.29
N LEU A 126 1.89 -20.43 -4.97
CA LEU A 126 2.90 -20.93 -5.89
C LEU A 126 2.95 -22.46 -5.83
N PRO A 127 2.52 -23.18 -6.89
CA PRO A 127 2.58 -24.63 -6.93
C PRO A 127 4.04 -25.12 -7.00
N PRO A 128 4.42 -26.17 -6.25
CA PRO A 128 5.78 -26.72 -6.28
C PRO A 128 6.12 -27.45 -7.59
N ASP A 129 5.12 -27.78 -8.39
CA ASP A 129 5.23 -28.48 -9.67
C ASP A 129 5.44 -27.54 -10.88
N GLY A 130 5.60 -26.24 -10.64
CA GLY A 130 5.83 -25.24 -11.68
C GLY A 130 4.56 -24.85 -12.46
N GLN A 131 3.38 -25.27 -12.00
CA GLN A 131 2.12 -24.76 -12.56
C GLN A 131 1.94 -23.26 -12.30
N PRO A 132 1.11 -22.56 -13.09
CA PRO A 132 0.80 -21.16 -12.86
C PRO A 132 0.29 -20.91 -11.43
N ALA A 133 0.72 -19.79 -10.87
CA ALA A 133 0.27 -19.37 -9.54
C ALA A 133 -1.25 -19.22 -9.51
N ARG A 134 -1.88 -19.71 -8.44
CA ARG A 134 -3.35 -19.70 -8.28
C ARG A 134 -3.75 -18.57 -7.33
N PRO A 135 -4.65 -17.65 -7.73
CA PRO A 135 -5.10 -16.59 -6.86
C PRO A 135 -5.64 -17.11 -5.52
N LEU A 136 -5.30 -16.40 -4.45
CA LEU A 136 -5.73 -16.68 -3.09
C LEU A 136 -6.61 -15.54 -2.59
N GLY A 137 -7.93 -15.70 -2.75
CA GLY A 137 -8.91 -14.68 -2.41
C GLY A 137 -8.92 -13.49 -3.39
N ASP A 138 -9.63 -12.44 -3.00
CA ASP A 138 -9.78 -11.24 -3.82
C ASP A 138 -8.65 -10.23 -3.56
N PRO A 139 -8.25 -9.44 -4.57
CA PRO A 139 -7.30 -8.35 -4.41
C PRO A 139 -7.73 -7.37 -3.31
N GLN A 140 -6.77 -6.98 -2.46
CA GLN A 140 -6.99 -6.02 -1.39
C GLN A 140 -6.57 -4.62 -1.85
N VAL A 141 -7.51 -3.67 -1.79
CA VAL A 141 -7.22 -2.26 -2.10
C VAL A 141 -6.49 -1.62 -0.92
N LEU A 142 -5.25 -1.20 -1.14
CA LEU A 142 -4.45 -0.52 -0.12
C LEU A 142 -4.69 1.00 -0.15
N LEU A 143 -4.85 1.56 -1.34
CA LEU A 143 -5.12 2.98 -1.55
C LEU A 143 -5.89 3.17 -2.86
N ASP A 144 -6.94 3.98 -2.84
CA ASP A 144 -7.78 4.30 -4.01
C ASP A 144 -7.65 5.78 -4.42
N HIS A 145 -8.32 6.17 -5.50
CA HIS A 145 -8.35 7.55 -6.03
C HIS A 145 -6.94 8.14 -6.17
N ILE A 146 -6.08 7.43 -6.89
CA ILE A 146 -4.71 7.84 -7.19
C ILE A 146 -4.70 8.45 -8.60
N LYS A 147 -4.26 9.69 -8.74
CA LYS A 147 -4.16 10.37 -10.04
C LYS A 147 -3.08 9.75 -10.94
N SER A 148 -1.93 9.44 -10.35
CA SER A 148 -0.80 8.82 -11.04
C SER A 148 0.11 8.14 -10.03
N GLY A 149 0.85 7.13 -10.47
CA GLY A 149 1.89 6.51 -9.65
C GLY A 149 2.78 5.59 -10.45
N SER A 150 3.92 5.22 -9.85
CA SER A 150 4.86 4.28 -10.44
C SER A 150 5.72 3.59 -9.39
N PHE A 151 6.20 2.41 -9.75
CA PHE A 151 7.27 1.72 -9.06
C PHE A 151 8.60 1.96 -9.77
N SER A 152 9.68 2.06 -8.99
CA SER A 152 11.04 2.02 -9.52
C SER A 152 11.97 1.23 -8.60
N TYR A 153 13.06 0.77 -9.17
CA TYR A 153 13.94 -0.24 -8.58
C TYR A 153 15.39 0.22 -8.65
N ARG A 154 16.16 -0.10 -7.62
CA ARG A 154 17.60 0.14 -7.56
C ARG A 154 18.30 -1.03 -6.90
N GLY A 155 19.48 -1.37 -7.37
CA GLY A 155 20.28 -2.44 -6.78
C GLY A 155 21.54 -2.71 -7.57
N ILE A 156 21.87 -3.99 -7.69
CA ILE A 156 22.97 -4.50 -8.51
C ILE A 156 22.44 -5.55 -9.47
N ASP A 157 23.09 -5.71 -10.62
CA ASP A 157 22.85 -6.82 -11.53
C ASP A 157 23.68 -8.05 -11.13
N THR A 158 23.57 -9.11 -11.93
CA THR A 158 24.27 -10.37 -11.72
C THR A 158 25.78 -10.30 -11.96
N ASP A 159 26.24 -9.30 -12.72
CA ASP A 159 27.66 -9.01 -12.94
C ASP A 159 28.25 -8.11 -11.82
N GLY A 160 27.42 -7.68 -10.88
CA GLY A 160 27.80 -6.83 -9.74
C GLY A 160 27.82 -5.34 -10.06
N ASN A 161 27.36 -4.92 -11.24
CA ASN A 161 27.28 -3.51 -11.59
C ASN A 161 26.08 -2.85 -10.90
N ALA A 162 26.24 -1.57 -10.55
CA ALA A 162 25.15 -0.80 -9.97
C ALA A 162 24.06 -0.53 -11.00
N VAL A 163 22.82 -0.89 -10.66
CA VAL A 163 21.62 -0.55 -11.43
C VAL A 163 21.05 0.75 -10.85
N PRO A 164 21.06 1.87 -11.60
CA PRO A 164 20.42 3.12 -11.15
C PRO A 164 18.91 2.94 -11.04
N TRP A 165 18.21 3.94 -10.50
CA TRP A 165 16.74 3.92 -10.43
C TRP A 165 16.15 3.67 -11.83
N SER A 166 15.44 2.56 -11.96
CA SER A 166 14.84 2.10 -13.21
C SER A 166 13.36 1.76 -12.99
N GLY A 167 12.50 2.03 -13.96
CA GLY A 167 11.10 1.61 -13.94
C GLY A 167 10.89 0.12 -14.19
N THR A 168 11.95 -0.64 -14.45
CA THR A 168 11.89 -2.09 -14.73
C THR A 168 13.03 -2.82 -14.03
N TRP A 169 12.77 -4.05 -13.59
CA TRP A 169 13.76 -4.96 -13.01
C TRP A 169 13.86 -6.25 -13.84
N SER A 170 14.64 -6.18 -14.92
CA SER A 170 14.56 -7.15 -16.02
C SER A 170 15.29 -8.48 -15.79
N ASP A 171 16.33 -8.50 -14.96
CA ASP A 171 17.13 -9.73 -14.73
C ASP A 171 16.34 -10.72 -13.85
N GLY A 172 15.74 -10.22 -12.76
CA GLY A 172 14.89 -10.99 -11.85
C GLY A 172 15.58 -12.11 -11.06
N ARG A 173 16.82 -12.49 -11.41
CA ARG A 173 17.65 -13.46 -10.67
C ARG A 173 18.17 -12.91 -9.34
N LEU A 174 18.09 -11.60 -9.14
CA LEU A 174 18.39 -10.90 -7.89
C LEU A 174 17.18 -10.06 -7.46
N LEU A 175 17.05 -9.78 -6.18
CA LEU A 175 16.07 -8.80 -5.70
C LEU A 175 16.66 -7.39 -5.86
N PRO A 176 15.84 -6.38 -6.18
CA PRO A 176 16.28 -5.00 -6.07
C PRO A 176 16.61 -4.71 -4.61
N GLN A 177 17.68 -3.95 -4.35
CA GLN A 177 18.04 -3.55 -2.99
C GLN A 177 17.04 -2.54 -2.41
N LEU A 178 16.46 -1.71 -3.28
CA LEU A 178 15.45 -0.72 -2.93
C LEU A 178 14.33 -0.73 -3.97
N VAL A 179 13.10 -0.67 -3.47
CA VAL A 179 11.89 -0.36 -4.24
C VAL A 179 11.44 1.04 -3.83
N ARG A 180 11.19 1.90 -4.81
CA ARG A 180 10.53 3.19 -4.60
C ARG A 180 9.08 3.11 -5.08
N ILE A 181 8.17 3.58 -4.24
CA ILE A 181 6.76 3.71 -4.53
C ILE A 181 6.40 5.19 -4.52
N GLU A 182 6.04 5.71 -5.69
CA GLU A 182 5.62 7.10 -5.87
C GLU A 182 4.16 7.12 -6.31
N LEU A 183 3.30 7.71 -5.49
CA LEU A 183 1.87 7.87 -5.77
C LEU A 183 1.49 9.35 -5.68
N GLN A 184 0.48 9.75 -6.43
CA GLN A 184 -0.15 11.07 -6.34
C GLN A 184 -1.64 10.86 -6.02
N PRO A 185 -2.04 10.86 -4.74
CA PRO A 185 -3.44 10.79 -4.36
C PRO A 185 -4.23 11.98 -4.92
N VAL A 186 -5.52 11.77 -5.22
CA VAL A 186 -6.45 12.88 -5.47
C VAL A 186 -6.68 13.65 -4.15
N GLY A 187 -6.63 14.97 -4.21
CA GLY A 187 -6.80 15.85 -3.05
C GLY A 187 -5.54 16.64 -2.70
N ASN A 188 -5.47 17.14 -1.46
CA ASN A 188 -4.35 17.93 -0.96
C ASN A 188 -3.39 17.12 -0.06
N GLN A 189 -3.71 15.85 0.17
CA GLN A 189 -2.91 14.93 0.96
C GLN A 189 -1.76 14.38 0.11
N GLY A 190 -0.53 14.62 0.56
CA GLY A 190 0.66 14.13 -0.11
C GLY A 190 0.94 12.65 0.21
N TRP A 191 1.47 11.93 -0.78
CA TRP A 191 2.14 10.66 -0.55
C TRP A 191 3.60 10.93 -0.16
N PRO A 192 4.11 10.31 0.91
CA PRO A 192 5.52 10.44 1.27
C PRO A 192 6.39 9.67 0.27
N ARG A 193 7.63 10.11 0.07
CA ARG A 193 8.59 9.33 -0.72
C ARG A 193 8.88 8.02 0.02
N LEU A 194 8.40 6.91 -0.53
CA LEU A 194 8.50 5.59 0.07
C LEU A 194 9.59 4.78 -0.64
N ASP A 195 10.79 4.78 -0.07
CA ASP A 195 11.90 3.91 -0.46
C ASP A 195 11.99 2.76 0.55
N VAL A 196 11.81 1.51 0.09
CA VAL A 196 11.76 0.31 0.94
C VAL A 196 12.88 -0.65 0.58
N PRO A 197 13.73 -1.07 1.54
CA PRO A 197 14.75 -2.07 1.30
C PRO A 197 14.20 -3.49 1.30
N LEU A 198 14.62 -4.30 0.33
CA LEU A 198 14.37 -5.74 0.32
C LEU A 198 15.62 -6.43 0.87
N ARG A 199 15.48 -7.13 2.00
CA ARG A 199 16.63 -7.50 2.84
C ARG A 199 17.38 -8.75 2.39
N THR A 200 16.82 -9.50 1.45
CA THR A 200 17.35 -10.81 1.07
C THR A 200 17.81 -10.77 -0.39
N ASN A 201 19.06 -11.17 -0.65
CA ASN A 201 19.61 -11.27 -2.01
C ASN A 201 20.44 -12.57 -2.12
N PRO A 202 20.34 -13.36 -3.21
CA PRO A 202 21.01 -14.66 -3.30
C PRO A 202 22.53 -14.56 -3.16
N LEU A 203 23.14 -13.50 -3.68
CA LEU A 203 24.59 -13.26 -3.61
C LEU A 203 25.10 -13.11 -2.18
N ASN A 204 24.30 -12.53 -1.28
CA ASN A 204 24.71 -12.30 0.11
C ASN A 204 24.56 -13.56 0.98
N ASN A 205 23.65 -14.48 0.61
CA ASN A 205 23.34 -15.65 1.42
C ASN A 205 24.43 -16.75 1.30
N ASN A 206 25.10 -16.83 0.15
CA ASN A 206 26.23 -17.75 -0.05
C ASN A 206 27.46 -17.42 0.82
N ALA A 207 27.60 -16.18 1.30
CA ALA A 207 28.69 -15.81 2.21
C ALA A 207 28.47 -16.32 3.65
N GLN A 208 27.23 -16.64 4.06
CA GLN A 208 26.92 -17.10 5.42
C GLN A 208 26.86 -18.63 5.57
N ASN A 209 26.69 -19.38 4.47
CA ASN A 209 26.66 -20.84 4.48
C ASN A 209 28.03 -21.53 4.39
N GLY A 210 29.12 -20.77 4.45
CA GLY A 210 30.50 -21.27 4.31
C GLY A 210 31.20 -21.71 5.61
N LEU A 211 30.49 -22.05 6.68
CA LEU A 211 31.11 -22.63 7.89
C LEU A 211 31.17 -24.16 7.75
N PRO A 212 32.36 -24.77 7.59
CA PRO A 212 32.45 -26.23 7.57
C PRO A 212 32.05 -26.77 8.94
N ARG A 213 30.99 -27.58 8.96
CA ARG A 213 30.65 -28.47 10.08
C ARG A 213 31.83 -29.43 10.26
N ALA A 214 32.71 -29.12 11.20
CA ALA A 214 33.77 -30.03 11.63
C ALA A 214 33.12 -31.32 12.15
N GLY A 215 33.30 -32.41 11.40
CA GLY A 215 32.83 -33.73 11.76
C GLY A 215 33.55 -34.22 13.02
N LEU A 216 32.75 -34.65 14.00
CA LEU A 216 33.21 -35.43 15.14
C LEU A 216 33.73 -36.78 14.64
N GLY A 217 35.05 -36.92 14.58
CA GLY A 217 35.74 -38.18 14.31
C GLY A 217 35.61 -39.11 15.51
N ASN A 218 34.77 -40.14 15.37
CA ASN A 218 34.65 -41.27 16.26
C ASN A 218 35.91 -42.14 16.16
N GLY A 219 36.83 -42.02 17.12
CA GLY A 219 38.02 -42.85 17.24
C GLY A 219 37.73 -44.14 18.00
N GLY A 220 37.44 -45.21 17.28
CA GLY A 220 37.40 -46.56 17.83
C GLY A 220 38.60 -47.39 17.35
N ARG A 221 39.19 -48.14 18.31
CA ARG A 221 39.93 -49.43 18.21
C ARG A 221 41.33 -49.42 18.83
N PRO A 222 41.89 -50.61 19.17
CA PRO A 222 41.38 -51.99 18.99
C PRO A 222 40.82 -52.66 20.25
#